data_AF-A0A183PG06-F1
#
_entry.id   AF-A0A183PG06-F1
#
_cell.length_a   1.000
_cell.length_b   1.000
_cell.length_c   1.000
_cell.angle_alpha   90.00
_cell.angle_beta   90.00
_cell.angle_gamma   90.00
#
_symmetry.space_group_name_H-M   'P 1'
#
loop_
_entity.id
_entity.type
_entity.pdbx_description
1 polymer ?
#
loop_
_entity_poly.entity_id
_entity_poly.type
_entity_poly.pdbx_seq_one_letter_code
_entity_poly.pdbx_strand_id
1 'polypeptide(L)'
;MDPDKAHALRVCGPMIVQSLDPDAILDYLFSKNWISHNEIELIGLEKTAQNKSRKILEIIRLRPSGAFDDFLVALDCEGSFLAAEIRKHIAPSPTRKKEHSLSDLRELLLEGAVPDKPSRYINRPDLVSALSNKLRALADHFRVDKIPADKLAEIDITPRFQDCSKVMNNLNPPPTNAWLLIHGSPGSGKSVLSASVLRQEPTLLADCFPGGMFTFH
;
A
#
# COMPACT_ATOMS: atom_id res chain seq x y z
N MET A 1 -7.14 -12.56 8.09
CA MET A 1 -6.53 -12.49 6.74
C MET A 1 -5.67 -11.24 6.68
N ASP A 2 -4.50 -11.28 6.04
CA ASP A 2 -3.66 -10.08 5.87
C ASP A 2 -4.42 -9.00 5.08
N PRO A 3 -4.25 -7.70 5.42
CA PRO A 3 -4.97 -6.62 4.76
C PRO A 3 -4.68 -6.56 3.26
N ASP A 4 -3.46 -6.89 2.85
CA ASP A 4 -3.05 -6.91 1.43
C ASP A 4 -3.73 -8.05 0.65
N LYS A 5 -3.84 -9.23 1.26
CA LYS A 5 -4.53 -10.40 0.67
C LYS A 5 -6.04 -10.13 0.55
N ALA A 6 -6.64 -9.51 1.59
CA ALA A 6 -8.04 -9.13 1.57
C ALA A 6 -8.34 -8.05 0.51
N HIS A 7 -7.43 -7.09 0.33
CA HIS A 7 -7.52 -6.09 -0.73
C HIS A 7 -7.43 -6.73 -2.13
N ALA A 8 -6.48 -7.65 -2.34
CA ALA A 8 -6.35 -8.36 -3.61
C ALA A 8 -7.63 -9.12 -3.99
N LEU A 9 -8.25 -9.85 -3.05
CA LEU A 9 -9.53 -10.52 -3.28
C LEU A 9 -10.67 -9.55 -3.60
N ARG A 10 -10.68 -8.36 -3.00
CA ARG A 10 -11.72 -7.35 -3.29
C ARG A 10 -11.58 -6.79 -4.70
N VAL A 11 -10.36 -6.52 -5.14
CA VAL A 11 -10.05 -6.00 -6.48
C VAL A 11 -10.29 -7.07 -7.55
N CYS A 12 -9.83 -8.30 -7.32
CA CYS A 12 -9.99 -9.42 -8.25
C CYS A 12 -11.36 -10.10 -8.16
N GLY A 13 -12.19 -9.77 -7.15
CA GLY A 13 -13.51 -10.35 -6.90
C GLY A 13 -14.41 -10.49 -8.14
N PRO A 14 -14.64 -9.43 -8.95
CA PRO A 14 -15.46 -9.56 -10.16
C PRO A 14 -14.84 -10.48 -11.22
N MET A 15 -13.50 -10.53 -11.33
CA MET A 15 -12.81 -11.43 -12.27
C MET A 15 -12.94 -12.88 -11.81
N ILE A 16 -12.70 -13.15 -10.53
CA ILE A 16 -12.85 -14.48 -9.93
C ILE A 16 -14.28 -14.98 -10.16
N VAL A 17 -15.30 -14.17 -9.88
CA VAL A 17 -16.69 -14.59 -10.06
C VAL A 17 -17.03 -14.98 -11.51
N GLN A 18 -16.33 -14.41 -12.50
CA GLN A 18 -16.60 -14.67 -13.92
C GLN A 18 -15.82 -15.84 -14.52
N SER A 19 -14.62 -16.13 -14.02
CA SER A 19 -13.70 -17.08 -14.67
C SER A 19 -13.25 -18.24 -13.78
N LEU A 20 -13.83 -18.39 -12.60
CA LEU A 20 -13.56 -19.51 -11.70
C LEU A 20 -14.43 -20.72 -12.10
N ASP A 21 -13.82 -21.90 -12.18
CA ASP A 21 -14.56 -23.17 -12.22
C ASP A 21 -14.79 -23.68 -10.79
N PRO A 22 -16.02 -23.61 -10.24
CA PRO A 22 -16.28 -24.01 -8.87
C PRO A 22 -15.99 -25.48 -8.62
N ASP A 23 -16.31 -26.35 -9.57
CA ASP A 23 -16.32 -27.80 -9.32
C ASP A 23 -14.88 -28.35 -9.25
N ALA A 24 -13.93 -27.76 -10.00
CA ALA A 24 -12.50 -28.13 -9.96
C ALA A 24 -11.80 -27.75 -8.64
N ILE A 25 -12.22 -26.64 -8.01
CA ILE A 25 -11.56 -26.12 -6.81
C ILE A 25 -12.18 -26.70 -5.52
N LEU A 26 -13.48 -27.02 -5.54
CA LEU A 26 -14.18 -27.55 -4.37
C LEU A 26 -13.54 -28.84 -3.85
N ASP A 27 -13.08 -29.73 -4.74
CA ASP A 27 -12.42 -30.99 -4.36
C ASP A 27 -11.10 -30.73 -3.60
N TYR A 28 -10.32 -29.76 -4.07
CA TYR A 28 -9.06 -29.38 -3.41
C TYR A 28 -9.30 -28.70 -2.07
N LEU A 29 -10.29 -27.79 -1.99
CA LEU A 29 -10.64 -27.09 -0.75
C LEU A 29 -11.26 -28.03 0.29
N PHE A 30 -12.00 -29.05 -0.15
CA PHE A 30 -12.50 -30.12 0.72
C PHE A 30 -11.36 -30.96 1.29
N SER A 31 -10.41 -31.37 0.44
CA SER A 31 -9.22 -32.14 0.87
C SER A 31 -8.42 -31.42 1.96
N LYS A 32 -8.36 -30.09 1.89
CA LYS A 32 -7.69 -29.22 2.88
C LYS A 32 -8.55 -28.87 4.10
N ASN A 33 -9.77 -29.39 4.20
CA ASN A 33 -10.76 -29.09 5.25
C ASN A 33 -11.14 -27.59 5.37
N TRP A 34 -11.01 -26.80 4.29
CA TRP A 34 -11.43 -25.40 4.30
C TRP A 34 -12.94 -25.23 4.07
N ILE A 35 -13.55 -26.20 3.39
CA ILE A 35 -14.99 -26.26 3.11
C ILE A 35 -15.51 -27.59 3.67
N SER A 36 -16.60 -27.51 4.44
CA SER A 36 -17.31 -28.67 4.97
C SER A 36 -18.24 -29.28 3.93
N HIS A 37 -18.59 -30.56 4.12
CA HIS A 37 -19.50 -31.26 3.23
C HIS A 37 -20.86 -30.54 3.06
N ASN A 38 -21.39 -29.96 4.13
CA ASN A 38 -22.63 -29.17 4.09
C ASN A 38 -22.49 -27.87 3.26
N GLU A 39 -21.33 -27.21 3.32
CA GLU A 39 -21.06 -26.02 2.49
C GLU A 39 -20.96 -26.41 1.00
N ILE A 40 -20.39 -27.57 0.67
CA ILE A 40 -20.35 -28.09 -0.70
C ILE A 40 -21.75 -28.34 -1.23
N GLU A 41 -22.63 -28.96 -0.45
CA GLU A 41 -24.03 -29.16 -0.82
C GLU A 41 -24.76 -27.81 -1.04
N LEU A 42 -24.55 -26.84 -0.14
CA LEU A 42 -25.11 -25.48 -0.27
C LEU A 42 -24.57 -24.70 -1.47
N ILE A 43 -23.36 -25.01 -1.94
CA ILE A 43 -22.78 -24.45 -3.16
C ILE A 43 -23.34 -25.20 -4.38
N GLY A 44 -23.48 -26.53 -4.31
CA GLY A 44 -24.10 -27.35 -5.36
C GLY A 44 -25.55 -26.98 -5.67
N LEU A 45 -26.29 -26.47 -4.68
CA LEU A 45 -27.66 -25.98 -4.83
C LEU A 45 -27.78 -24.62 -5.57
N GLU A 46 -26.66 -23.93 -5.82
CA GLU A 46 -26.69 -22.66 -6.56
C GLU A 46 -26.89 -22.87 -8.06
N LYS A 47 -27.74 -22.00 -8.65
CA LYS A 47 -28.18 -22.12 -10.04
C LYS A 47 -27.13 -21.76 -11.08
N THR A 48 -26.12 -20.96 -10.71
CA THR A 48 -25.12 -20.43 -11.65
C THR A 48 -23.71 -20.65 -11.12
N ALA A 49 -22.77 -20.94 -12.02
CA ALA A 49 -21.34 -21.06 -11.68
C ALA A 49 -20.80 -19.78 -11.01
N GLN A 50 -21.34 -18.61 -11.37
CA GLN A 50 -20.98 -17.33 -10.75
C GLN A 50 -21.46 -17.21 -9.29
N ASN A 51 -22.66 -17.69 -8.98
CA ASN A 51 -23.16 -17.69 -7.61
C ASN A 51 -22.38 -18.68 -6.73
N LYS A 52 -22.03 -19.84 -7.29
CA LYS A 52 -21.12 -20.80 -6.66
C LYS A 52 -19.78 -20.13 -6.32
N SER A 53 -19.17 -19.46 -7.30
CA SER A 53 -17.90 -18.75 -7.15
C SER A 53 -17.97 -17.62 -6.12
N ARG A 54 -19.09 -16.89 -6.06
CA ARG A 54 -19.33 -15.85 -5.06
C ARG A 54 -19.39 -16.44 -3.65
N LYS A 55 -20.12 -17.54 -3.45
CA LYS A 55 -20.18 -18.24 -2.15
C LYS A 55 -18.81 -18.75 -1.71
N ILE A 56 -18.04 -19.34 -2.63
CA ILE A 56 -16.67 -19.79 -2.36
C ILE A 56 -15.81 -18.60 -1.90
N LEU A 57 -15.89 -17.46 -2.60
CA LEU A 57 -15.15 -16.25 -2.25
C LEU A 57 -15.58 -15.66 -0.89
N GLU A 58 -16.87 -15.69 -0.57
CA GLU A 58 -17.38 -15.29 0.75
C GLU A 58 -16.83 -16.17 1.88
N ILE A 59 -16.83 -17.49 1.68
CA ILE A 59 -16.25 -18.42 2.64
C ILE A 59 -14.76 -18.13 2.82
N ILE A 60 -13.98 -17.98 1.75
CA ILE A 60 -12.54 -17.69 1.85
C ILE A 60 -12.27 -16.37 2.60
N ARG A 61 -13.09 -15.34 2.39
CA ARG A 61 -12.94 -14.05 3.10
C ARG A 61 -13.18 -14.15 4.60
N LEU A 62 -13.97 -15.11 5.05
CA LEU A 62 -14.28 -15.35 6.47
C LEU A 62 -13.21 -16.22 7.18
N ARG A 63 -12.27 -16.81 6.42
CA ARG A 63 -11.30 -17.79 6.92
C ARG A 63 -9.90 -17.18 7.12
N PRO A 64 -9.01 -17.84 7.90
CA PRO A 64 -7.67 -17.33 8.17
C PRO A 64 -6.78 -17.32 6.91
N SER A 65 -5.62 -16.68 6.99
CA SER A 65 -4.69 -16.49 5.87
C SER A 65 -4.27 -17.78 5.16
N GLY A 66 -4.23 -18.92 5.86
CA GLY A 66 -3.91 -20.22 5.26
C GLY A 66 -4.91 -20.67 4.18
N ALA A 67 -6.20 -20.36 4.36
CA ALA A 67 -7.23 -20.70 3.37
C ALA A 67 -7.00 -20.01 2.03
N PHE A 68 -6.44 -18.80 2.07
CA PHE A 68 -6.11 -18.03 0.89
C PHE A 68 -4.89 -18.61 0.15
N ASP A 69 -3.88 -19.06 0.88
CA ASP A 69 -2.67 -19.63 0.28
C ASP A 69 -2.99 -20.99 -0.38
N ASP A 70 -3.79 -21.83 0.27
CA ASP A 70 -4.28 -23.07 -0.32
C ASP A 70 -5.23 -22.82 -1.50
N PHE A 71 -6.04 -21.76 -1.46
CA PHE A 71 -6.86 -21.36 -2.61
C PHE A 71 -6.02 -20.94 -3.82
N LEU A 72 -4.90 -20.24 -3.62
CA LEU A 72 -3.97 -19.92 -4.70
C LEU A 72 -3.33 -21.18 -5.30
N VAL A 73 -2.99 -22.17 -4.46
CA VAL A 73 -2.46 -23.45 -4.96
C VAL A 73 -3.54 -24.20 -5.75
N ALA A 74 -4.79 -24.18 -5.30
CA ALA A 74 -5.91 -24.76 -6.05
C ALA A 74 -6.04 -24.13 -7.45
N LEU A 75 -5.95 -22.80 -7.52
CA LEU A 75 -6.01 -22.06 -8.79
C LEU A 75 -4.83 -22.35 -9.71
N ASP A 76 -3.62 -22.55 -9.16
CA ASP A 76 -2.45 -22.98 -9.94
C ASP A 76 -2.61 -24.39 -10.48
N CYS A 77 -3.17 -25.31 -9.67
CA CYS A 77 -3.43 -26.69 -10.09
C CYS A 77 -4.51 -26.78 -11.18
N GLU A 78 -5.51 -25.89 -11.13
CA GLU A 78 -6.50 -25.73 -12.20
C GLU A 78 -5.88 -25.16 -13.48
N GLY A 79 -4.73 -24.49 -13.38
CA GLY A 79 -4.08 -23.80 -14.51
C GLY A 79 -4.75 -22.49 -14.88
N SER A 80 -5.50 -21.88 -13.95
CA SER A 80 -6.20 -20.62 -14.19
C SER A 80 -5.25 -19.42 -14.14
N PHE A 81 -5.41 -18.49 -15.08
CA PHE A 81 -4.66 -17.21 -15.08
C PHE A 81 -4.93 -16.36 -13.83
N LEU A 82 -6.00 -16.68 -13.09
CA LEU A 82 -6.40 -16.01 -11.85
C LEU A 82 -5.31 -16.04 -10.78
N ALA A 83 -4.58 -17.14 -10.61
CA ALA A 83 -3.52 -17.22 -9.62
C ALA A 83 -2.41 -16.20 -9.88
N ALA A 84 -2.02 -16.03 -11.15
CA ALA A 84 -1.01 -15.07 -11.57
C ALA A 84 -1.47 -13.61 -11.38
N GLU A 85 -2.72 -13.29 -11.75
CA GLU A 85 -3.25 -11.93 -11.58
C GLU A 85 -3.43 -11.57 -10.10
N ILE A 86 -3.93 -12.50 -9.28
CA ILE A 86 -4.06 -12.29 -7.84
C ILE A 86 -2.67 -12.10 -7.20
N ARG A 87 -1.67 -12.89 -7.59
CA ARG A 87 -0.27 -12.73 -7.12
C ARG A 87 0.31 -11.38 -7.47
N LYS A 88 0.05 -10.85 -8.66
CA LYS A 88 0.47 -9.49 -9.05
C LYS A 88 -0.13 -8.40 -8.15
N HIS A 89 -1.32 -8.63 -7.61
CA HIS A 89 -1.95 -7.72 -6.64
C HIS A 89 -1.48 -7.90 -5.20
N ILE A 90 -0.78 -8.98 -4.86
CA ILE A 90 -0.26 -9.29 -3.52
C ILE A 90 1.21 -8.98 -3.41
N ALA A 91 1.98 -9.28 -4.47
CA ALA A 91 3.37 -8.88 -4.53
C ALA A 91 3.42 -7.36 -4.32
N PRO A 92 4.28 -6.87 -3.40
CA PRO A 92 4.57 -5.47 -3.32
C PRO A 92 5.25 -5.11 -4.62
N SER A 93 4.47 -4.71 -5.63
CA SER A 93 5.06 -4.10 -6.79
C SER A 93 5.89 -2.93 -6.27
N PRO A 94 7.21 -2.89 -6.54
CA PRO A 94 8.03 -1.72 -6.24
C PRO A 94 7.51 -0.47 -6.99
N THR A 95 6.50 -0.64 -7.85
CA THR A 95 5.83 0.41 -8.61
C THR A 95 4.35 0.54 -8.32
N ARG A 96 3.83 0.11 -7.15
CA ARG A 96 2.67 0.84 -6.58
C ARG A 96 3.17 2.19 -6.09
N LYS A 97 3.57 3.04 -7.04
CA LYS A 97 3.24 4.46 -6.95
C LYS A 97 1.78 4.43 -6.58
N LYS A 98 1.45 4.88 -5.37
CA LYS A 98 0.11 5.39 -5.13
C LYS A 98 -0.04 6.47 -6.19
N GLU A 99 -0.58 6.10 -7.35
CA GLU A 99 -1.24 7.04 -8.23
C GLU A 99 -2.42 7.50 -7.41
N HIS A 100 -2.16 8.38 -6.45
CA HIS A 100 -3.20 9.16 -5.83
C HIS A 100 -3.89 9.81 -7.00
N SER A 101 -5.17 9.49 -7.14
CA SER A 101 -6.00 10.16 -8.11
C SER A 101 -5.75 11.66 -7.92
N LEU A 102 -5.64 12.43 -9.01
CA LEU A 102 -5.44 13.88 -8.89
C LEU A 102 -6.50 14.51 -7.95
N SER A 103 -7.66 13.86 -7.81
CA SER A 103 -8.70 14.13 -6.82
C SER A 103 -8.23 14.01 -5.37
N ASP A 104 -7.57 12.92 -4.99
CA ASP A 104 -7.10 12.66 -3.61
C ASP A 104 -6.04 13.70 -3.19
N LEU A 105 -5.13 14.04 -4.11
CA LEU A 105 -4.12 15.07 -3.84
C LEU A 105 -4.73 16.45 -3.73
N ARG A 106 -5.75 16.75 -4.54
CA ARG A 106 -6.47 18.01 -4.45
C ARG A 106 -7.20 18.13 -3.12
N GLU A 107 -7.80 17.05 -2.64
CA GLU A 107 -8.44 16.97 -1.33
C GLU A 107 -7.43 17.19 -0.20
N LEU A 108 -6.29 16.48 -0.22
CA LEU A 108 -5.21 16.68 0.77
C LEU A 108 -4.68 18.12 0.82
N LEU A 109 -4.53 18.76 -0.34
CA LEU A 109 -4.08 20.16 -0.41
C LEU A 109 -5.14 21.13 0.13
N LEU A 110 -6.43 20.83 -0.07
CA LEU A 110 -7.54 21.61 0.47
C LEU A 110 -7.65 21.45 1.99
N GLU A 111 -7.57 20.20 2.50
CA GLU A 111 -7.55 19.90 3.94
C GLU A 111 -6.35 20.57 4.64
N GLY A 112 -5.20 20.60 3.98
CA GLY A 112 -4.00 21.28 4.46
C GLY A 112 -4.04 22.81 4.38
N ALA A 113 -5.15 23.39 3.94
CA ALA A 113 -5.35 24.83 3.74
C ALA A 113 -4.34 25.48 2.78
N VAL A 114 -3.72 24.70 1.88
CA VAL A 114 -2.66 25.20 0.98
C VAL A 114 -3.29 26.22 0.02
N PRO A 115 -2.79 27.46 -0.07
CA PRO A 115 -3.38 28.47 -0.94
C PRO A 115 -3.30 28.06 -2.42
N ASP A 116 -4.33 28.42 -3.18
CA ASP A 116 -4.36 28.22 -4.63
C ASP A 116 -3.36 29.12 -5.35
N LYS A 117 -3.03 28.74 -6.59
CA LYS A 117 -2.13 29.52 -7.44
C LYS A 117 -2.78 30.89 -7.72
N PRO A 118 -2.01 31.99 -7.68
CA PRO A 118 -2.52 33.30 -8.03
C PRO A 118 -2.98 33.33 -9.50
N SER A 119 -3.94 34.22 -9.80
CA SER A 119 -4.53 34.37 -11.14
C SER A 119 -3.49 34.57 -12.25
N ARG A 120 -2.40 35.29 -11.95
CA ARG A 120 -1.24 35.41 -12.82
C ARG A 120 -0.04 34.74 -12.15
N TYR A 121 0.19 33.48 -12.52
CA TYR A 121 1.30 32.68 -12.03
C TYR A 121 2.42 32.56 -13.07
N ILE A 122 3.66 32.75 -12.64
CA ILE A 122 4.85 32.54 -13.46
C ILE A 122 5.61 31.35 -12.89
N ASN A 123 5.80 30.32 -13.71
CA ASN A 123 6.53 29.13 -13.28
C ASN A 123 8.04 29.43 -13.16
N ARG A 124 8.64 29.01 -12.04
CA ARG A 124 10.08 29.13 -11.77
C ARG A 124 10.65 27.73 -11.54
N PRO A 125 10.84 26.91 -12.58
CA PRO A 125 11.14 25.48 -12.45
C PRO A 125 12.45 25.21 -11.70
N ASP A 126 13.46 26.07 -11.85
CA ASP A 126 14.75 25.92 -11.17
C ASP A 126 14.61 26.03 -9.64
N LEU A 127 13.80 26.98 -9.18
CA LEU A 127 13.53 27.16 -7.75
C LEU A 127 12.59 26.07 -7.21
N VAL A 128 11.63 25.63 -8.02
CA VAL A 128 10.71 24.55 -7.67
C VAL A 128 11.46 23.24 -7.48
N SER A 129 12.33 22.88 -8.42
CA SER A 129 13.14 21.67 -8.35
C SER A 129 14.16 21.74 -7.21
N ALA A 130 14.82 22.89 -7.00
CA ALA A 130 15.75 23.08 -5.88
C ALA A 130 15.04 22.92 -4.52
N LEU A 131 13.86 23.50 -4.34
CA LEU A 131 13.09 23.38 -3.11
C LEU A 131 12.54 21.96 -2.92
N SER A 132 12.06 21.32 -3.99
CA SER A 132 11.61 19.92 -3.97
C SER A 132 12.73 18.98 -3.51
N ASN A 133 13.93 19.13 -4.05
CA ASN A 133 15.09 18.33 -3.65
C ASN A 133 15.46 18.51 -2.18
N LYS A 134 15.40 19.75 -1.67
CA LYS A 134 15.63 20.02 -0.23
C LYS A 134 14.55 19.39 0.65
N LEU A 135 13.29 19.40 0.23
CA LEU A 135 12.20 18.75 0.95
C LEU A 135 12.35 17.23 0.96
N ARG A 136 12.77 16.61 -0.15
CA ARG A 136 13.09 15.17 -0.18
C ARG A 136 14.22 14.82 0.76
N ALA A 137 15.33 15.57 0.72
CA ALA A 137 16.46 15.36 1.62
C ALA A 137 16.07 15.50 3.10
N LEU A 138 15.17 16.45 3.41
CA LEU A 138 14.61 16.60 4.75
C LEU A 138 13.75 15.39 5.14
N ALA A 139 12.92 14.89 4.23
CA ALA A 139 12.07 13.73 4.47
C ALA A 139 12.88 12.43 4.65
N ASP A 140 13.97 12.26 3.91
CA ASP A 140 14.87 11.12 4.04
C ASP A 140 15.51 11.06 5.44
N HIS A 141 15.67 12.20 6.10
CA HIS A 141 16.16 12.27 7.49
C HIS A 141 15.18 11.62 8.50
N PHE A 142 13.91 11.48 8.16
CA PHE A 142 12.90 10.82 9.00
C PHE A 142 12.67 9.36 8.65
N ARG A 143 13.20 8.90 7.52
CA ARG A 143 13.06 7.51 7.11
C ARG A 143 13.96 6.67 7.99
N VAL A 144 13.34 5.81 8.79
CA VAL A 144 14.05 4.66 9.36
C VAL A 144 14.41 3.79 8.15
N ASP A 145 15.69 3.68 7.83
CA ASP A 145 16.15 2.69 6.85
C ASP A 145 15.51 1.36 7.23
N LYS A 146 14.74 0.80 6.29
CA LYS A 146 14.30 -0.59 6.41
C LYS A 146 15.58 -1.37 6.67
N ILE A 147 15.69 -1.94 7.88
CA ILE A 147 16.79 -2.82 8.26
C ILE A 147 17.02 -3.76 7.06
N PRO A 148 18.22 -3.80 6.47
CA PRO A 148 18.49 -4.65 5.33
C PRO A 148 18.04 -6.07 5.67
N ALA A 149 17.24 -6.67 4.80
CA ALA A 149 16.72 -8.03 5.00
C ALA A 149 17.85 -9.05 5.29
N ASP A 150 19.07 -8.74 4.86
CA ASP A 150 20.29 -9.50 5.10
C ASP A 150 20.67 -9.62 6.59
N LYS A 151 20.17 -8.75 7.49
CA LYS A 151 20.41 -8.83 8.94
C LYS A 151 19.30 -9.52 9.74
N LEU A 152 18.19 -9.89 9.13
CA LEU A 152 17.15 -10.71 9.77
C LEU A 152 17.55 -12.20 9.82
N ALA A 153 18.55 -12.61 9.04
CA ALA A 153 19.03 -14.00 8.97
C ALA A 153 19.96 -14.41 10.13
N GLU A 154 20.42 -13.48 10.97
CA GLU A 154 21.27 -13.79 12.14
C GLU A 154 20.51 -13.79 13.48
N ILE A 155 19.19 -13.55 13.46
CA ILE A 155 18.37 -13.67 14.68
C ILE A 155 18.02 -15.15 14.87
N ASP A 156 18.98 -15.87 15.44
CA ASP A 156 18.78 -17.22 15.94
C ASP A 156 17.62 -17.23 16.93
N ILE A 157 16.56 -17.98 16.62
CA ILE A 157 15.34 -18.11 17.43
C ILE A 157 15.64 -19.11 18.56
N THR A 158 16.64 -18.79 19.39
CA THR A 158 16.84 -19.45 20.68
C THR A 158 16.40 -18.47 21.77
N PRO A 159 15.48 -18.85 22.68
CA PRO A 159 15.00 -17.97 23.73
C PRO A 159 16.05 -17.93 24.84
N ARG A 160 17.15 -17.24 24.59
CA ARG A 160 18.04 -16.78 25.66
C ARG A 160 17.67 -15.33 25.96
N PHE A 161 17.17 -15.11 27.16
CA PHE A 161 17.14 -13.81 27.83
C PHE A 161 18.58 -13.26 27.86
N GLN A 162 19.02 -12.64 26.77
CA GLN A 162 20.27 -11.90 26.68
C GLN A 162 19.98 -10.56 26.00
N ASP A 163 19.76 -9.57 26.85
CA ASP A 163 20.07 -8.15 26.67
C ASP A 163 20.02 -7.62 25.22
N CYS A 164 18.81 -7.32 24.75
CA CYS A 164 18.56 -6.50 23.55
C CYS A 164 19.18 -5.08 23.62
N SER A 165 19.82 -4.71 24.73
CA SER A 165 20.45 -3.40 24.91
C SER A 165 21.71 -3.20 24.07
N LYS A 166 22.42 -4.27 23.67
CA LYS A 166 23.66 -4.14 22.87
C LYS A 166 23.44 -3.90 21.37
N VAL A 167 22.33 -4.36 20.81
CA VAL A 167 22.00 -4.15 19.38
C VAL A 167 21.37 -2.78 19.14
N MET A 168 20.74 -2.19 20.16
CA MET A 168 20.02 -0.91 20.05
C MET A 168 20.92 0.33 20.19
N ASN A 169 22.20 0.17 20.55
CA ASN A 169 23.13 1.30 20.77
C ASN A 169 23.66 1.98 19.49
N ASN A 170 23.36 1.45 18.30
CA ASN A 170 23.84 2.02 17.02
C ASN A 170 22.71 2.56 16.12
N LEU A 171 21.45 2.52 16.55
CA LEU A 171 20.39 3.26 15.88
C LEU A 171 20.23 4.58 16.60
N ASN A 172 20.85 5.64 16.08
CA ASN A 172 20.33 6.96 16.36
C ASN A 172 18.91 6.99 15.78
N PRO A 173 17.86 7.11 16.62
CA PRO A 173 16.51 7.20 16.09
C PRO A 173 16.46 8.45 15.18
N PRO A 174 15.74 8.38 14.04
CA PRO A 174 15.55 9.57 13.23
C PRO A 174 14.96 10.67 14.11
N PRO A 175 15.39 11.93 13.93
CA PRO A 175 14.87 13.04 14.70
C PRO A 175 13.36 13.11 14.55
N THR A 176 12.70 13.54 15.61
CA THR A 176 11.24 13.69 15.64
C THR A 176 10.76 14.95 14.91
N ASN A 177 11.65 15.91 14.65
CA ASN A 177 11.34 17.16 13.97
C ASN A 177 12.56 17.75 13.23
N ALA A 178 12.28 18.49 12.14
CA ALA A 178 13.27 19.18 11.32
C ALA A 178 12.64 20.42 10.70
N TRP A 179 13.48 21.40 10.35
CA TRP A 179 13.05 22.71 9.89
C TRP A 179 13.68 23.03 8.54
N LEU A 180 12.86 23.50 7.59
CA LEU A 180 13.33 24.07 6.33
C LEU A 180 12.95 25.56 6.29
N LEU A 181 13.94 26.43 6.38
CA LEU A 181 13.74 27.87 6.34
C LEU A 181 13.81 28.38 4.90
N ILE A 182 12.73 29.02 4.45
CA ILE A 182 12.66 29.72 3.16
C ILE A 182 12.71 31.22 3.44
N HIS A 183 13.82 31.87 3.08
CA HIS A 183 14.05 33.29 3.36
C HIS A 183 14.23 34.11 2.07
N GLY A 184 14.09 35.44 2.19
CA GLY A 184 14.17 36.38 1.08
C GLY A 184 13.31 37.62 1.33
N SER A 185 13.45 38.65 0.49
CA SER A 185 12.78 39.94 0.66
C SER A 185 11.26 39.84 0.78
N PRO A 186 10.58 40.78 1.46
CA PRO A 186 9.13 40.89 1.42
C PRO A 186 8.63 40.96 -0.03
N GLY A 187 7.49 40.31 -0.34
CA GLY A 187 6.92 40.31 -1.70
C GLY A 187 7.65 39.45 -2.74
N SER A 188 8.77 38.79 -2.40
CA SER A 188 9.52 37.93 -3.34
C SER A 188 8.81 36.64 -3.79
N GLY A 189 7.64 36.34 -3.21
CA GLY A 189 6.80 35.20 -3.59
C GLY A 189 7.14 33.89 -2.88
N LYS A 190 7.78 33.92 -1.70
CA LYS A 190 8.17 32.73 -0.92
C LYS A 190 7.00 31.77 -0.67
N SER A 191 5.89 32.28 -0.14
CA SER A 191 4.71 31.45 0.15
C SER A 191 4.08 30.87 -1.12
N VAL A 192 4.07 31.66 -2.20
CA VAL A 192 3.60 31.21 -3.53
C VAL A 192 4.50 30.11 -4.09
N LEU A 193 5.82 30.24 -3.91
CA LEU A 193 6.77 29.21 -4.31
C LEU A 193 6.54 27.92 -3.52
N SER A 194 6.43 28.00 -2.19
CA SER A 194 6.17 26.83 -1.34
C SER A 194 4.90 26.10 -1.74
N ALA A 195 3.77 26.81 -1.85
CA ALA A 195 2.50 26.23 -2.27
C ALA A 195 2.57 25.65 -3.69
N SER A 196 3.36 26.28 -4.57
CA SER A 196 3.56 25.79 -5.93
C SER A 196 4.32 24.48 -5.99
N VAL A 197 5.34 24.27 -5.14
CA VAL A 197 6.10 22.99 -5.12
C VAL A 197 5.17 21.83 -4.77
N LEU A 198 4.35 21.99 -3.73
CA LEU A 198 3.39 20.96 -3.29
C LEU A 198 2.37 20.60 -4.39
N ARG A 199 2.03 21.57 -5.25
CA ARG A 199 1.05 21.41 -6.33
C ARG A 199 1.66 20.88 -7.64
N GLN A 200 2.96 21.01 -7.84
CA GLN A 200 3.65 20.59 -9.07
C GLN A 200 4.30 19.21 -8.93
N GLU A 201 4.67 18.82 -7.71
CA GLU A 201 5.36 17.56 -7.43
C GLU A 201 4.46 16.63 -6.59
N PRO A 202 3.46 15.97 -7.19
CA PRO A 202 2.50 15.13 -6.46
C PRO A 202 3.17 13.95 -5.73
N THR A 203 4.27 13.44 -6.28
CA THR A 203 5.06 12.35 -5.67
C THR A 203 5.73 12.77 -4.38
N LEU A 204 6.04 14.06 -4.20
CA LEU A 204 6.63 14.58 -2.97
C LEU A 204 5.69 14.36 -1.77
N LEU A 205 4.39 14.66 -1.93
CA LEU A 205 3.40 14.44 -0.87
C LEU A 205 3.22 12.96 -0.57
N ALA A 206 3.06 12.15 -1.63
CA ALA A 206 2.80 10.73 -1.52
C ALA A 206 3.93 9.97 -0.84
N ASP A 207 5.17 10.25 -1.24
CA ASP A 207 6.34 9.45 -0.86
C ASP A 207 7.04 9.99 0.39
N CYS A 208 7.04 11.31 0.58
CA CYS A 208 7.76 11.97 1.67
C CYS A 208 6.85 12.37 2.84
N PHE A 209 5.58 12.68 2.60
CA PHE A 209 4.66 13.20 3.63
C PHE A 209 3.29 12.49 3.59
N PRO A 210 3.24 11.15 3.77
CA PRO A 210 2.01 10.37 3.66
C PRO A 210 0.97 10.68 4.76
N GLY A 211 1.40 11.32 5.87
CA GLY A 211 0.53 11.75 6.95
C GLY A 211 -0.28 13.01 6.65
N GLY A 212 -0.11 13.60 5.47
CA GLY A 212 -0.75 14.85 5.10
C GLY A 212 0.10 16.08 5.46
N MET A 213 -0.45 17.25 5.17
CA MET A 213 0.22 18.53 5.38
C MET A 213 -0.75 19.55 5.94
N PHE A 214 -0.21 20.51 6.71
CA PHE A 214 -0.97 21.64 7.22
C PHE A 214 -0.20 22.93 6.92
N THR A 215 -0.93 23.97 6.56
CA THR A 215 -0.37 25.31 6.39
C THR A 215 -1.01 26.26 7.40
N PHE A 216 -0.18 27.11 7.98
CA PHE A 216 -0.58 28.15 8.92
C PHE A 216 -0.11 29.48 8.34
N HIS A 217 -1.00 30.48 8.39
CA HIS A 217 -0.71 31.85 7.96
C HIS A 217 -0.77 32.79 9.18
#